data_AF-A0A939YY70-F1
#
_entry.id   AF-A0A939YY70-F1
#
_cell.length_a   1.000
_cell.length_b   1.000
_cell.length_c   1.000
_cell.angle_alpha   90.00
_cell.angle_beta   90.00
_cell.angle_gamma   90.00
#
_symmetry.space_group_name_H-M   'P 1'
#
loop_
_entity.id
_entity.type
_entity.pdbx_description
1 polymer ?
#
loop_
_entity_poly.entity_id
_entity_poly.type
_entity_poly.pdbx_seq_one_letter_code
_entity_poly.pdbx_strand_id
1 'polypeptide(L)'
;MKKTISLLLICALLLFALTGCKSKTPEEISAEKYEAMAAAALTLVETYNNVAQTAIDNGWEADFETLKLMDQIADQAEEITLAVNEPENVEDARRDQFTALAEKLTTQLNEEVLPKVSEPCPKASEGE
;
A
#
# COMPACT_ATOMS: atom_id res chain seq x y z
N MET A 1 15.20 22.05 2.51
CA MET A 1 15.08 21.77 3.95
C MET A 1 14.82 20.28 4.11
N LYS A 2 15.71 19.58 4.81
CA LYS A 2 15.72 18.12 4.98
C LYS A 2 14.60 17.70 5.95
N LYS A 3 13.77 16.75 5.56
CA LYS A 3 12.98 15.91 6.47
C LYS A 3 13.24 14.46 6.11
N THR A 4 14.37 13.93 6.57
CA THR A 4 14.63 12.49 6.62
C THR A 4 13.81 11.92 7.75
N ILE A 5 12.62 11.38 7.45
CA ILE A 5 11.87 10.57 8.40
C ILE A 5 12.42 9.15 8.25
N SER A 6 13.46 8.84 9.03
CA SER A 6 13.85 7.46 9.28
C SER A 6 12.76 6.80 10.11
N LEU A 7 11.97 5.91 9.50
CA LEU A 7 11.18 4.93 10.26
C LEU A 7 12.16 3.85 10.71
N LEU A 8 12.60 3.95 11.96
CA LEU A 8 13.52 3.01 12.59
C LEU A 8 12.84 2.37 13.80
N LEU A 9 12.89 1.03 13.79
CA LEU A 9 12.79 0.12 14.93
C LEU A 9 11.38 -0.16 15.51
N ILE A 10 10.72 -1.19 14.98
CA ILE A 10 9.81 -2.03 15.77
C ILE A 10 10.52 -3.36 15.97
N CYS A 11 11.19 -3.51 17.10
CA CYS A 11 11.80 -4.77 17.50
C CYS A 11 11.26 -5.20 18.86
N ALA A 12 10.64 -6.38 18.84
CA ALA A 12 10.42 -7.32 19.92
C ALA A 12 9.40 -6.96 21.02
N LEU A 13 8.26 -7.66 20.98
CA LEU A 13 7.79 -8.39 22.14
C LEU A 13 7.53 -9.86 21.76
N LEU A 14 8.34 -10.72 22.37
CA LEU A 14 8.38 -12.16 22.22
C LEU A 14 7.25 -12.85 23.01
N LEU A 15 6.75 -13.94 22.41
CA LEU A 15 6.34 -15.22 23.02
C LEU A 15 5.25 -15.19 24.11
N PHE A 16 4.16 -15.94 23.91
CA PHE A 16 3.87 -17.14 24.73
C PHE A 16 2.69 -17.98 24.17
N ALA A 17 2.83 -19.30 24.37
CA ALA A 17 1.78 -20.32 24.48
C ALA A 17 1.12 -20.92 23.21
N LEU A 18 1.61 -22.11 22.85
CA LEU A 18 0.80 -23.25 22.41
C LEU A 18 -0.51 -23.38 23.23
N THR A 19 -1.67 -23.57 22.60
CA THR A 19 -2.77 -24.47 23.07
C THR A 19 -4.04 -24.39 22.21
N GLY A 20 -4.37 -25.49 21.51
CA GLY A 20 -5.74 -25.93 21.19
C GLY A 20 -6.59 -25.06 20.25
N CYS A 21 -7.61 -25.65 19.63
CA CYS A 21 -8.72 -24.89 19.03
C CYS A 21 -9.48 -24.12 20.13
N LYS A 22 -8.90 -23.03 20.64
CA LYS A 22 -9.58 -22.03 21.47
C LYS A 22 -10.12 -20.98 20.50
N SER A 23 -11.41 -20.69 20.58
CA SER A 23 -11.98 -19.53 19.89
C SER A 23 -11.24 -18.28 20.37
N LYS A 24 -10.68 -17.51 19.42
CA LYS A 24 -10.02 -16.22 19.69
C LYS A 24 -10.95 -15.29 20.45
N THR A 25 -10.41 -14.51 21.37
CA THR A 25 -11.12 -13.43 22.07
C THR A 25 -11.41 -12.28 21.10
N PRO A 26 -12.40 -11.42 21.38
CA PRO A 26 -12.66 -10.23 20.58
C PRO A 26 -11.44 -9.31 20.44
N GLU A 27 -10.65 -9.14 21.50
CA GLU A 27 -9.43 -8.33 21.45
C GLU A 27 -8.36 -8.93 20.52
N GLU A 28 -8.17 -10.25 20.54
CA GLU A 28 -7.24 -10.94 19.64
C GLU A 28 -7.68 -10.83 18.17
N ILE A 29 -8.99 -10.91 17.89
CA ILE A 29 -9.53 -10.75 16.54
C ILE A 29 -9.28 -9.32 16.02
N SER A 30 -9.54 -8.31 16.85
CA SER A 30 -9.33 -6.91 16.45
C SER A 30 -7.86 -6.61 16.19
N ALA A 31 -6.95 -7.16 17.01
CA ALA A 31 -5.51 -7.05 16.80
C ALA A 31 -5.04 -7.70 15.49
N GLU A 32 -5.49 -8.92 15.21
CA GLU A 32 -5.19 -9.62 13.96
C GLU A 32 -5.65 -8.84 12.72
N LYS A 33 -6.85 -8.24 12.77
CA LYS A 33 -7.37 -7.40 11.69
C LYS A 33 -6.54 -6.15 11.46
N TYR A 34 -6.07 -5.52 12.55
CA TYR A 34 -5.15 -4.40 12.45
C TYR A 34 -3.82 -4.81 11.83
N GLU A 35 -3.23 -5.93 12.28
CA GLU A 35 -1.98 -6.44 11.73
C GLU A 35 -2.10 -6.75 10.22
N ALA A 36 -3.20 -7.37 9.80
CA ALA A 36 -3.48 -7.63 8.39
C ALA A 36 -3.60 -6.32 7.58
N MET A 37 -4.33 -5.34 8.09
CA MET A 37 -4.48 -4.03 7.44
C MET A 37 -3.13 -3.31 7.32
N ALA A 38 -2.33 -3.29 8.38
CA ALA A 38 -1.02 -2.65 8.40
C ALA A 38 -0.04 -3.33 7.43
N ALA A 39 -0.05 -4.66 7.36
CA ALA A 39 0.78 -5.41 6.41
C ALA A 39 0.38 -5.15 4.95
N ALA A 40 -0.92 -5.10 4.67
CA ALA A 40 -1.42 -4.78 3.33
C ALA A 40 -1.09 -3.33 2.94
N ALA A 41 -1.23 -2.37 3.86
CA ALA A 41 -0.86 -0.98 3.64
C ALA A 41 0.64 -0.80 3.32
N LEU A 42 1.51 -1.48 4.06
CA LEU A 42 2.95 -1.47 3.80
C LEU A 42 3.25 -2.02 2.40
N THR A 43 2.65 -3.15 2.05
CA THR A 43 2.82 -3.77 0.73
C THR A 43 2.37 -2.84 -0.40
N LEU A 44 1.24 -2.15 -0.22
CA LEU A 44 0.74 -1.16 -1.17
C LEU A 44 1.73 -0.02 -1.36
N VAL A 45 2.24 0.58 -0.28
CA VAL A 45 3.18 1.71 -0.35
C VAL A 45 4.49 1.30 -1.02
N GLU A 46 5.03 0.14 -0.67
CA GLU A 46 6.25 -0.39 -1.31
C GLU A 46 6.04 -0.64 -2.80
N THR A 47 4.92 -1.25 -3.18
CA THR A 47 4.57 -1.50 -4.58
C THR A 47 4.41 -0.20 -5.35
N TYR A 48 3.68 0.77 -4.78
CA TYR A 48 3.47 2.09 -5.38
C TYR A 48 4.80 2.78 -5.67
N ASN A 49 5.70 2.81 -4.69
CA ASN A 49 7.02 3.45 -4.85
C ASN A 49 7.86 2.77 -5.94
N ASN A 50 7.84 1.44 -6.02
CA ASN A 50 8.55 0.69 -7.05
C ASN A 50 8.00 0.96 -8.45
N VAL A 51 6.67 0.99 -8.60
CA VAL A 51 6.01 1.30 -9.88
C VAL A 51 6.27 2.76 -10.28
N ALA A 52 6.17 3.70 -9.34
CA ALA A 52 6.46 5.11 -9.58
C ALA A 52 7.91 5.32 -10.04
N GLN A 53 8.87 4.65 -9.39
CA GLN A 53 10.27 4.74 -9.80
C GLN A 53 10.48 4.14 -11.20
N THR A 54 9.87 3.00 -11.49
CA THR A 54 9.93 2.37 -12.82
C THR A 54 9.35 3.28 -13.90
N ALA A 55 8.23 3.94 -13.61
CA ALA A 55 7.62 4.92 -14.50
C ALA A 55 8.56 6.10 -14.79
N ILE A 56 9.23 6.65 -13.78
CA ILE A 56 10.23 7.72 -13.93
C ILE A 56 11.41 7.25 -14.77
N ASP A 57 11.95 6.07 -14.48
CA ASP A 57 13.13 5.54 -15.17
C ASP A 57 12.87 5.30 -16.67
N ASN A 58 11.62 5.03 -17.02
CA ASN A 58 11.17 4.78 -18.40
C ASN A 58 10.49 5.98 -19.07
N GLY A 59 10.45 7.17 -18.44
CA GLY A 59 9.96 8.39 -19.08
C GLY A 59 8.44 8.60 -19.07
N TRP A 60 7.71 7.94 -18.17
CA TRP A 60 6.25 8.02 -18.06
C TRP A 60 5.76 9.14 -17.13
N GLU A 61 6.66 9.92 -16.53
CA GLU A 61 6.34 10.95 -15.54
C GLU A 61 5.50 12.12 -16.08
N ALA A 62 5.30 12.20 -17.39
CA ALA A 62 4.44 13.21 -18.04
C ALA A 62 3.22 12.61 -18.76
N ASP A 63 3.02 11.28 -18.74
CA ASP A 63 1.85 10.65 -19.34
C ASP A 63 0.62 10.90 -18.46
N PHE A 64 -0.33 11.68 -18.97
CA PHE A 64 -1.49 12.15 -18.21
C PHE A 64 -2.33 11.01 -17.62
N GLU A 65 -2.58 9.95 -18.38
CA GLU A 65 -3.39 8.82 -17.90
C GLU A 65 -2.66 8.01 -16.82
N THR A 66 -1.33 7.82 -16.96
CA THR A 66 -0.53 7.18 -15.91
C THR A 66 -0.48 8.02 -14.64
N LEU A 67 -0.23 9.33 -14.77
CA LEU A 67 -0.22 10.26 -13.63
C LEU A 67 -1.56 10.25 -12.90
N LYS A 68 -2.67 10.37 -13.62
CA LYS A 68 -4.01 10.38 -13.04
C LYS A 68 -4.31 9.09 -12.27
N LEU A 69 -3.96 7.93 -12.82
CA LEU A 69 -4.18 6.66 -12.14
C LEU A 69 -3.30 6.52 -10.89
N MET A 70 -2.02 6.90 -10.99
CA MET A 70 -1.09 6.86 -9.85
C MET A 70 -1.54 7.82 -8.73
N ASP A 71 -2.02 9.01 -9.06
CA ASP A 71 -2.54 9.99 -8.11
C ASP A 71 -3.77 9.45 -7.36
N GLN A 72 -4.71 8.81 -8.08
CA GLN A 72 -5.88 8.15 -7.46
C GLN A 72 -5.47 7.04 -6.48
N ILE A 73 -4.45 6.25 -6.83
CA ILE A 73 -3.94 5.19 -5.95
C ILE A 73 -3.26 5.80 -4.74
N ALA A 74 -2.51 6.89 -4.91
CA ALA A 74 -1.82 7.59 -3.82
C ALA A 74 -2.81 8.16 -2.79
N ASP A 75 -3.89 8.81 -3.25
CA ASP A 75 -4.95 9.34 -2.38
C ASP A 75 -5.57 8.22 -1.51
N GLN A 76 -5.83 7.06 -2.10
CA GLN A 76 -6.40 5.92 -1.38
C GLN A 76 -5.39 5.27 -0.44
N ALA A 77 -4.11 5.20 -0.83
CA ALA A 77 -3.03 4.72 0.03
C ALA A 77 -2.83 5.63 1.24
N GLU A 78 -3.00 6.96 1.08
CA GLU A 78 -2.97 7.91 2.18
C GLU A 78 -4.11 7.68 3.17
N GLU A 79 -5.34 7.48 2.68
CA GLU A 79 -6.50 7.16 3.55
C GLU A 79 -6.24 5.90 4.40
N ILE A 80 -5.73 4.84 3.79
CA ILE A 80 -5.39 3.59 4.49
C ILE A 80 -4.25 3.82 5.49
N THR A 81 -3.24 4.60 5.12
CA THR A 81 -2.09 4.91 5.99
C THR A 81 -2.52 5.72 7.22
N LEU A 82 -3.43 6.66 7.06
CA LEU A 82 -4.03 7.39 8.20
C LEU A 82 -4.77 6.43 9.13
N ALA A 83 -5.53 5.48 8.58
CA ALA A 83 -6.22 4.46 9.37
C ALA A 83 -5.26 3.52 10.13
N VAL A 84 -4.09 3.23 9.57
CA VAL A 84 -3.03 2.48 10.27
C VAL A 84 -2.40 3.30 11.40
N ASN A 85 -2.25 4.61 11.22
CA ASN A 85 -1.64 5.50 12.22
C ASN A 85 -2.59 5.90 13.35
N GLU A 86 -3.90 5.84 13.13
CA GLU A 86 -4.95 6.17 14.10
C GLU A 86 -5.93 4.98 14.29
N PRO A 87 -5.43 3.79 14.69
CA PRO A 87 -6.23 2.57 14.69
C PRO A 87 -7.40 2.59 15.67
N GLU A 88 -7.34 3.40 16.73
CA GLU A 88 -8.42 3.59 17.70
C GLU A 88 -9.69 4.19 17.10
N ASN A 89 -9.58 4.87 15.94
CA ASN A 89 -10.70 5.50 15.24
C ASN A 89 -11.29 4.59 14.15
N VAL A 90 -10.80 3.35 14.03
CA VAL A 90 -11.11 2.45 12.93
C VAL A 90 -11.72 1.16 13.46
N GLU A 91 -13.03 1.01 13.24
CA GLU A 91 -13.79 -0.20 13.55
C GLU A 91 -13.32 -1.41 12.73
N ASP A 92 -13.46 -2.61 13.29
CA ASP A 92 -13.00 -3.86 12.67
C ASP A 92 -13.54 -4.09 11.25
N ALA A 93 -14.81 -3.76 10.99
CA ALA A 93 -15.40 -3.89 9.65
C ALA A 93 -14.75 -2.92 8.65
N ARG A 94 -14.29 -1.75 9.11
CA ARG A 94 -13.56 -0.79 8.28
C ARG A 94 -12.12 -1.25 8.06
N ARG A 95 -11.48 -1.90 9.04
CA ARG A 95 -10.17 -2.54 8.86
C ARG A 95 -10.21 -3.59 7.77
N ASP A 96 -11.22 -4.47 7.75
CA ASP A 96 -11.38 -5.48 6.69
C ASP A 96 -11.53 -4.83 5.30
N GLN A 97 -12.28 -3.72 5.20
CA GLN A 97 -12.42 -2.97 3.95
C GLN A 97 -11.11 -2.34 3.49
N PHE A 98 -10.33 -1.77 4.42
CA PHE A 98 -9.03 -1.19 4.09
C PHE A 98 -8.00 -2.24 3.69
N THR A 99 -8.00 -3.41 4.34
CA THR A 99 -7.17 -4.55 3.92
C THR A 99 -7.50 -4.95 2.48
N ALA A 100 -8.78 -5.18 2.17
CA ALA A 100 -9.20 -5.56 0.82
C ALA A 100 -8.92 -4.47 -0.23
N LEU A 101 -9.06 -3.19 0.15
CA LEU A 101 -8.72 -2.08 -0.73
C LEU A 101 -7.21 -2.03 -1.00
N ALA A 102 -6.37 -2.20 0.03
CA ALA A 102 -4.92 -2.20 -0.12
C ALA A 102 -4.44 -3.34 -1.04
N GLU A 103 -4.99 -4.53 -0.87
CA GLU A 103 -4.71 -5.69 -1.74
C GLU A 103 -5.15 -5.41 -3.18
N LYS A 104 -6.36 -4.89 -3.39
CA LYS A 104 -6.86 -4.54 -4.72
C LYS A 104 -5.96 -3.52 -5.43
N LEU A 105 -5.55 -2.46 -4.73
CA LEU A 105 -4.68 -1.43 -5.31
C LEU A 105 -3.29 -1.98 -5.61
N THR A 106 -2.77 -2.86 -4.76
CA THR A 106 -1.51 -3.59 -5.00
C THR A 106 -1.61 -4.46 -6.26
N THR A 107 -2.72 -5.19 -6.45
CA THR A 107 -2.97 -5.95 -7.67
C THR A 107 -3.05 -5.03 -8.89
N GLN A 108 -3.79 -3.91 -8.80
CA GLN A 108 -3.88 -2.96 -9.89
C GLN A 108 -2.50 -2.40 -10.31
N LEU A 109 -1.66 -2.04 -9.34
CA LEU A 109 -0.29 -1.60 -9.59
C LEU A 109 0.53 -2.68 -10.31
N ASN A 110 0.47 -3.93 -9.85
CA ASN A 110 1.28 -5.02 -10.41
C ASN A 110 0.79 -5.55 -11.76
N GLU A 111 -0.52 -5.60 -11.97
CA GLU A 111 -1.13 -6.24 -13.14
C GLU A 111 -1.49 -5.26 -14.25
N GLU A 112 -1.77 -3.99 -13.93
CA GLU A 112 -2.18 -2.99 -14.93
C GLU A 112 -1.09 -1.94 -15.17
N VAL A 113 -0.54 -1.36 -14.10
CA VAL A 113 0.37 -0.20 -14.22
C VAL A 113 1.79 -0.65 -14.53
N LEU A 114 2.34 -1.56 -13.72
CA LEU A 114 3.72 -2.01 -13.84
C LEU A 114 4.05 -2.55 -15.23
N PRO A 115 3.24 -3.42 -15.87
CA PRO A 115 3.56 -3.94 -17.20
C PRO A 115 3.61 -2.84 -18.27
N LYS A 116 2.74 -1.82 -18.15
CA LYS A 116 2.73 -0.66 -19.05
C LYS A 116 4.00 0.18 -18.87
N VAL A 117 4.33 0.55 -17.63
CA VAL A 117 5.43 1.48 -17.35
C VAL A 117 6.81 0.81 -17.35
N SER A 118 6.86 -0.53 -17.43
CA SER A 118 8.12 -1.29 -17.57
C SER A 118 8.75 -1.16 -18.97
N GLU A 119 7.95 -0.81 -19.97
CA GLU A 119 8.44 -0.47 -21.31
C GLU A 119 8.79 1.03 -21.37
N PRO A 120 9.79 1.45 -22.16
CA PRO A 120 10.06 2.87 -22.38
C PRO A 120 8.82 3.60 -22.90
N CYS A 121 8.54 4.80 -22.37
CA CYS A 121 7.43 5.61 -22.83
C CYS A 121 7.54 5.82 -24.35
N PRO A 122 6.49 5.51 -25.13
CA PRO A 122 6.49 5.77 -26.55
C PRO A 122 6.79 7.25 -26.74
N LYS A 123 7.80 7.58 -27.54
CA LYS A 123 7.98 8.96 -27.98
C LYS A 123 6.65 9.36 -28.63
N ALA A 124 6.03 10.43 -28.14
CA ALA A 124 4.94 11.06 -28.87
C ALA A 124 5.46 11.20 -30.30
N SER A 125 4.82 10.51 -31.26
CA SER A 125 5.24 10.56 -32.65
C SER A 125 5.35 12.04 -32.98
N GLU A 126 6.57 12.51 -33.22
CA GLU A 126 6.80 13.84 -33.73
C GLU A 126 5.94 13.90 -34.98
N GLY A 127 4.82 14.62 -34.89
CA GLY A 127 3.91 14.79 -36.00
C GLY A 127 4.72 15.33 -37.16
N GLU A 128 4.65 14.62 -38.28
CA GLU A 128 5.16 15.02 -39.59
C GLU A 128 4.81 16.46 -39.94
#